data_AF-A0A3P6QTV1-F1
#
_entry.id   AF-A0A3P6QTV1-F1
#
_cell.length_a   1.000
_cell.length_b   1.000
_cell.length_c   1.000
_cell.angle_alpha   90.00
_cell.angle_beta   90.00
_cell.angle_gamma   90.00
#
_symmetry.space_group_name_H-M   'P 1'
#
loop_
_entity.id
_entity.type
_entity.pdbx_description
1 polymer ?
#
loop_
_entity_poly.entity_id
_entity_poly.type
_entity_poly.pdbx_seq_one_letter_code
_entity_poly.pdbx_strand_id
1 'polypeptide(L)'
;MDNIWELWRQRHQVSLDRIGMLSAIGTNWFLALASSHHQKHFQTRKEREEQYPPSYPDCYSPTHFADAPMKELQPYTNKDALSNKYTDNMYEYTERPNCSQTNMDCGSKYLFCHNVVTFYQCMAKLREGANCEGFEQTPICYEGTCQRGRCLRSVVENGPDSADFM
;
A
#
# COMPACT_ATOMS: atom_id res chain seq x y z
N MET A 1 0.66 8.92 10.10
CA MET A 1 2.08 8.88 9.68
C MET A 1 2.53 7.48 10.02
N ASP A 2 2.51 6.61 9.01
CA ASP A 2 2.18 5.21 9.23
C ASP A 2 3.44 4.36 9.41
N ASN A 3 3.51 3.67 10.54
CA ASN A 3 4.66 2.90 11.05
C ASN A 3 4.92 1.59 10.28
N ILE A 4 4.36 1.45 9.08
CA ILE A 4 4.78 0.44 8.10
C ILE A 4 6.23 0.70 7.67
N TRP A 5 6.65 1.98 7.65
CA TRP A 5 8.03 2.38 7.43
C TRP A 5 9.02 1.82 8.48
N GLU A 6 8.60 1.68 9.75
CA GLU A 6 9.50 1.21 10.80
C GLU A 6 9.75 -0.30 10.75
N LEU A 7 8.76 -1.09 10.32
CA LEU A 7 8.90 -2.54 10.17
C LEU A 7 9.77 -2.91 8.96
N TRP A 8 9.82 -2.07 7.93
CA TRP A 8 10.78 -2.20 6.82
C TRP A 8 12.18 -1.71 7.22
N ARG A 9 12.28 -0.60 7.97
CA ARG A 9 13.55 -0.05 8.49
C ARG A 9 14.27 -1.02 9.42
N GLN A 10 13.55 -1.69 10.34
CA GLN A 10 14.16 -2.61 11.31
C GLN A 10 14.70 -3.91 10.69
N ARG A 11 14.24 -4.30 9.48
CA ARG A 11 14.70 -5.52 8.80
C ARG A 11 15.89 -5.30 7.85
N HIS A 12 16.20 -4.06 7.48
CA HIS A 12 17.20 -3.72 6.44
C HIS A 12 18.27 -2.70 6.87
N GLN A 13 18.61 -2.63 8.16
CA GLN A 13 19.58 -1.66 8.68
C GLN A 13 21.05 -1.93 8.29
N VAL A 14 21.35 -2.91 7.43
CA VAL A 14 22.75 -3.27 7.08
C VAL A 14 23.23 -2.69 5.74
N SER A 15 22.38 -2.04 4.92
CA SER A 15 22.79 -1.64 3.55
C SER A 15 22.61 -0.16 3.19
N LEU A 16 21.91 0.63 4.01
CA LEU A 16 21.51 2.00 3.63
C LEU A 16 22.31 3.14 4.27
N ASP A 17 23.48 2.86 4.85
CA ASP A 17 24.39 3.91 5.35
C ASP A 17 25.19 4.63 4.24
N ARG A 18 24.98 4.32 2.95
CA ARG A 18 25.78 4.91 1.86
C ARG A 18 25.07 5.85 0.88
N ILE A 19 23.74 5.94 0.87
CA ILE A 19 23.05 6.81 -0.09
C ILE A 19 21.92 7.53 0.62
N GLY A 20 22.23 8.73 1.14
CA GLY A 20 21.26 9.63 1.71
C GLY A 20 20.33 10.19 0.64
N MET A 21 19.11 9.65 0.54
CA MET A 21 17.98 10.31 -0.11
C MET A 21 16.71 10.05 0.70
N LEU A 22 16.40 11.00 1.57
CA LEU A 22 15.12 11.12 2.26
C LEU A 22 14.17 11.98 1.41
N SER A 23 12.91 11.56 1.39
CA SER A 23 11.72 12.25 0.88
C SER A 23 11.43 12.10 -0.63
N ALA A 24 10.32 11.42 -0.94
CA ALA A 24 9.34 11.75 -1.99
C ALA A 24 8.74 10.53 -2.72
N ILE A 25 8.17 9.52 -2.05
CA ILE A 25 7.27 8.56 -2.73
C ILE A 25 6.16 8.13 -1.76
N GLY A 26 5.10 8.95 -1.62
CA GLY A 26 4.02 8.72 -0.63
C GLY A 26 2.71 8.15 -1.18
N THR A 27 2.46 8.19 -2.49
CA THR A 27 1.10 7.93 -3.04
C THR A 27 1.04 6.89 -4.17
N ASN A 28 2.18 6.39 -4.66
CA ASN A 28 2.22 5.51 -5.84
C ASN A 28 2.32 4.00 -5.53
N TRP A 29 2.33 3.61 -4.25
CA TRP A 29 2.69 2.25 -3.83
C TRP A 29 1.55 1.22 -3.92
N PHE A 30 0.30 1.63 -3.73
CA PHE A 30 -0.84 0.69 -3.84
C PHE A 30 -1.10 0.22 -5.28
N LEU A 31 -0.86 1.10 -6.27
CA LEU A 31 -0.96 0.74 -7.69
C LEU A 31 0.14 -0.26 -8.09
N ALA A 32 1.37 -0.10 -7.59
CA ALA A 32 2.48 -1.00 -7.91
C ALA A 32 2.22 -2.47 -7.49
N LEU A 33 1.62 -2.70 -6.31
CA LEU A 33 1.34 -4.05 -5.80
C LEU A 33 0.21 -4.76 -6.57
N ALA A 34 -0.89 -4.06 -6.87
CA ALA A 34 -1.96 -4.63 -7.70
C ALA A 34 -1.48 -4.90 -9.13
N SER A 35 -0.64 -4.01 -9.67
CA SER A 35 -0.01 -4.17 -10.98
C SER A 35 0.90 -5.39 -11.03
N SER A 36 1.66 -5.69 -9.97
CA SER A 36 2.58 -6.83 -9.92
C SER A 36 1.90 -8.20 -9.99
N HIS A 37 0.72 -8.36 -9.37
CA HIS A 37 -0.06 -9.61 -9.41
C HIS A 37 -0.73 -9.81 -10.79
N HIS A 38 -1.29 -8.74 -11.37
CA HIS A 38 -1.83 -8.79 -12.73
C HIS A 38 -0.73 -9.06 -13.77
N GLN A 39 0.42 -8.40 -13.64
CA GLN A 39 1.62 -8.58 -14.47
C GLN A 39 2.17 -10.01 -14.46
N LYS A 40 2.04 -10.74 -13.35
CA LYS A 40 2.52 -12.12 -13.25
C LYS A 40 1.60 -13.13 -13.93
N HIS A 41 0.30 -12.88 -13.97
CA HIS A 41 -0.70 -13.84 -14.45
C HIS A 41 -1.27 -13.53 -15.84
N PHE A 42 -1.15 -12.28 -16.31
CA PHE A 42 -1.84 -11.82 -17.53
C PHE A 42 -0.95 -11.07 -18.53
N GLN A 43 0.33 -10.82 -18.23
CA GLN A 43 1.27 -10.17 -19.16
C GLN A 43 2.56 -10.99 -19.30
N THR A 44 2.99 -11.23 -20.54
CA THR A 44 4.31 -11.79 -20.84
C THR A 44 5.41 -10.80 -20.52
N ARG A 45 6.63 -11.30 -20.34
CA ARG A 45 7.82 -10.48 -20.07
C ARG A 45 8.04 -9.39 -21.12
N LYS A 46 7.72 -9.68 -22.39
CA LYS A 46 7.79 -8.71 -23.49
C LYS A 46 6.71 -7.64 -23.37
N GLU A 47 5.46 -8.03 -23.14
CA GLU A 47 4.33 -7.10 -23.00
C GLU A 47 4.55 -6.10 -21.86
N ARG A 48 5.19 -6.50 -20.76
CA ARG A 48 5.51 -5.61 -19.64
C ARG A 48 6.38 -4.43 -20.04
N GLU A 49 7.31 -4.60 -20.99
CA GLU A 49 8.23 -3.54 -21.44
C GLU A 49 7.60 -2.62 -22.48
N GLU A 50 6.50 -3.05 -23.12
CA GLU A 50 5.92 -2.37 -24.28
C GLU A 50 4.59 -1.65 -23.98
N GLN A 51 3.84 -2.13 -22.98
CA GLN A 51 2.45 -1.69 -22.73
C GLN A 51 2.36 -0.48 -21.77
N TYR A 52 2.94 0.66 -22.15
CA TYR A 52 2.66 1.93 -21.45
C TYR A 52 1.25 2.44 -21.86
N PRO A 53 0.41 2.90 -20.91
CA PRO A 53 -0.89 3.48 -21.24
C PRO A 53 -0.79 4.67 -22.21
N PRO A 54 -1.71 4.82 -23.17
CA PRO A 54 -1.72 5.99 -24.03
C PRO A 54 -1.94 7.28 -23.22
N SER A 55 -1.45 8.39 -23.76
CA SER A 55 -1.52 9.69 -23.09
C SER A 55 -2.94 10.25 -23.16
N TYR A 56 -3.55 10.48 -22.00
CA TYR A 56 -4.88 11.09 -21.88
C TYR A 56 -4.78 12.43 -21.15
N PRO A 57 -4.63 13.56 -21.88
CA PRO A 57 -4.46 14.88 -21.27
C PRO A 57 -5.67 15.36 -20.48
N ASP A 58 -6.86 14.83 -20.78
CA ASP A 58 -8.08 15.16 -20.05
C ASP A 58 -8.17 14.44 -18.70
N CYS A 59 -7.37 13.39 -18.48
CA CYS A 59 -7.40 12.59 -17.25
C CYS A 59 -6.20 12.83 -16.35
N TYR A 60 -5.00 13.03 -16.93
CA TYR A 60 -3.75 13.11 -16.19
C TYR A 60 -2.83 14.20 -16.73
N SER A 61 -2.01 14.76 -15.84
CA SER A 61 -0.95 15.70 -16.21
C SER A 61 0.05 15.07 -17.20
N PRO A 62 0.60 15.84 -18.15
CA PRO A 62 1.63 15.37 -19.08
C PRO A 62 2.88 14.77 -18.42
N THR A 63 3.12 15.07 -17.15
CA THR A 63 4.20 14.46 -16.34
C THR A 63 4.05 12.95 -16.16
N HIS A 64 2.87 12.38 -16.40
CA HIS A 64 2.60 10.95 -16.34
C HIS A 64 2.67 10.26 -17.70
N PHE A 65 3.01 10.97 -18.78
CA PHE A 65 3.08 10.38 -20.11
C PHE A 65 4.39 9.61 -20.30
N ALA A 66 4.37 8.65 -21.23
CA ALA A 66 5.48 7.73 -21.47
C ALA A 66 6.83 8.46 -21.69
N ASP A 67 6.82 9.49 -22.54
CA ASP A 67 8.01 10.23 -22.94
C ASP A 67 8.38 11.37 -21.98
N ALA A 68 7.62 11.55 -20.89
CA ALA A 68 7.93 12.55 -19.90
C ALA A 68 9.18 12.15 -19.08
N PRO A 69 10.08 13.09 -18.78
CA PRO A 69 11.30 12.79 -18.04
C PRO A 69 10.99 12.47 -16.57
N MET A 70 11.68 11.48 -16.03
CA MET A 70 11.68 11.22 -14.60
C MET A 70 12.58 12.27 -13.94
N LYS A 71 11.98 13.28 -13.30
CA LYS A 71 12.65 14.49 -12.81
C LYS A 71 13.95 14.24 -12.05
N GLU A 72 13.97 13.26 -11.16
CA GLU A 72 15.13 12.92 -10.31
C GLU A 72 16.02 11.81 -10.90
N LEU A 73 15.66 11.26 -12.07
CA LEU A 73 16.34 10.14 -12.72
C LEU A 73 16.68 10.44 -14.18
N GLN A 74 16.97 11.70 -14.52
CA GLN A 74 17.40 12.03 -15.88
C GLN A 74 18.69 11.26 -16.25
N PRO A 75 18.81 10.78 -17.50
CA PRO A 75 17.98 11.07 -18.68
C PRO A 75 16.78 10.15 -18.90
N TYR A 76 16.39 9.33 -17.91
CA TYR A 76 15.31 8.35 -18.07
C TYR A 76 13.93 9.01 -18.19
N THR A 77 13.06 8.34 -18.95
CA THR A 77 11.65 8.67 -19.14
C THR A 77 10.75 7.71 -18.38
N ASN A 78 9.48 8.05 -18.20
CA ASN A 78 8.52 7.16 -17.53
C ASN A 78 8.40 5.79 -18.24
N LYS A 79 8.58 5.74 -19.56
CA LYS A 79 8.58 4.49 -20.32
C LYS A 79 9.71 3.55 -19.93
N ASP A 80 10.88 4.10 -19.60
CA ASP A 80 12.05 3.31 -19.21
C ASP A 80 11.83 2.52 -17.90
N ALA A 81 10.90 2.99 -17.05
CA ALA A 81 10.51 2.30 -15.83
C ALA A 81 9.76 0.97 -16.08
N LEU A 82 9.34 0.69 -17.32
CA LEU A 82 8.77 -0.61 -17.70
C LEU A 82 9.81 -1.72 -17.89
N SER A 83 11.11 -1.39 -17.91
CA SER A 83 12.15 -2.38 -18.14
C SER A 83 12.08 -3.51 -17.10
N ASN A 84 12.11 -4.76 -17.56
CA ASN A 84 12.20 -5.90 -16.64
C ASN A 84 13.48 -5.83 -15.81
N LYS A 85 14.57 -5.26 -16.34
CA LYS A 85 15.80 -5.07 -15.57
C LYS A 85 15.56 -4.19 -14.35
N TYR A 86 14.70 -3.18 -14.45
CA TYR A 86 14.37 -2.33 -13.31
C TYR A 86 13.65 -3.16 -12.24
N THR A 87 12.63 -3.94 -12.61
CA THR A 87 11.90 -4.78 -11.66
C THR A 87 12.74 -5.92 -11.08
N ASP A 88 13.56 -6.58 -11.91
CA ASP A 88 14.33 -7.76 -11.53
C ASP A 88 15.49 -7.44 -10.57
N ASN A 89 16.03 -6.22 -10.63
CA ASN A 89 17.18 -5.82 -9.81
C ASN A 89 16.81 -4.93 -8.62
N MET A 90 15.69 -4.18 -8.69
CA MET A 90 15.32 -3.23 -7.64
C MET A 90 14.21 -3.73 -6.71
N TYR A 91 13.48 -4.78 -7.09
CA TYR A 91 12.34 -5.27 -6.32
C TYR A 91 12.45 -6.77 -6.07
N GLU A 92 12.17 -7.17 -4.83
CA GLU A 92 11.91 -8.56 -4.49
C GLU A 92 10.40 -8.75 -4.31
N TYR A 93 9.84 -9.77 -4.95
CA TYR A 93 8.43 -10.07 -4.78
C TYR A 93 8.24 -10.91 -3.52
N THR A 94 7.48 -10.37 -2.57
CA THR A 94 6.88 -11.17 -1.50
C THR A 94 5.45 -11.54 -1.88
N GLU A 95 5.04 -12.75 -1.51
CA GLU A 95 3.64 -13.14 -1.61
C GLU A 95 2.77 -12.23 -0.75
N ARG A 96 1.54 -11.99 -1.22
CA ARG A 96 0.55 -11.24 -0.46
C ARG A 96 0.19 -12.05 0.81
N PRO A 97 0.06 -11.42 1.99
CA PRO A 97 -0.36 -12.12 3.19
C PRO A 97 -1.68 -12.86 2.94
N ASN A 98 -1.74 -14.12 3.36
CA ASN A 98 -2.93 -14.96 3.27
C ASN A 98 -3.38 -15.36 4.68
N CYS A 99 -4.68 -15.59 4.83
CA CYS A 99 -5.28 -16.10 6.05
C CYS A 99 -6.19 -17.28 5.73
N SER A 100 -6.60 -18.01 6.77
CA SER A 100 -7.46 -19.18 6.65
C SER A 100 -8.42 -19.25 7.84
N GLN A 101 -9.34 -20.21 7.81
CA GLN A 101 -10.22 -20.47 8.95
C GLN A 101 -9.46 -20.84 10.23
N THR A 102 -8.31 -21.51 10.10
CA THR A 102 -7.47 -21.91 11.23
C THR A 102 -6.51 -20.81 11.68
N ASN A 103 -6.18 -19.87 10.79
CA ASN A 103 -5.32 -18.72 11.11
C ASN A 103 -5.90 -17.43 10.53
N MET A 104 -6.57 -16.65 11.38
CA MET A 104 -7.15 -15.35 11.01
C MET A 104 -6.14 -14.20 11.10
N ASP A 105 -4.88 -14.46 11.48
CA ASP A 105 -3.85 -13.43 11.56
C ASP A 105 -3.17 -13.23 10.19
N CYS A 106 -3.17 -11.97 9.74
CA CYS A 106 -2.55 -11.53 8.50
C CYS A 106 -1.11 -11.00 8.72
N GLY A 107 -0.57 -11.11 9.93
CA GLY A 107 0.80 -10.73 10.27
C GLY A 107 1.04 -9.22 10.32
N SER A 108 -0.02 -8.41 10.33
CA SER A 108 0.05 -6.96 10.39
C SER A 108 -1.18 -6.37 11.06
N LYS A 109 -0.97 -5.42 11.98
CA LYS A 109 -2.07 -4.70 12.66
C LYS A 109 -2.97 -3.90 11.70
N TYR A 110 -2.45 -3.57 10.52
CA TYR A 110 -3.14 -2.83 9.46
C TYR A 110 -3.96 -3.72 8.53
N LEU A 111 -3.86 -5.04 8.67
CA LEU A 111 -4.61 -6.01 7.89
C LEU A 111 -5.61 -6.74 8.78
N PHE A 112 -6.69 -7.21 8.18
CA PHE A 112 -7.62 -8.14 8.81
C PHE A 112 -7.99 -9.25 7.84
N CYS A 113 -8.28 -10.44 8.38
CA CYS A 113 -8.76 -11.54 7.58
C CYS A 113 -10.25 -11.35 7.28
N HIS A 114 -10.56 -11.14 5.99
CA HIS A 114 -11.92 -11.08 5.52
C HIS A 114 -12.35 -12.47 5.04
N ASN A 115 -13.42 -12.98 5.65
CA ASN A 115 -14.10 -14.19 5.21
C ASN A 115 -15.09 -13.81 4.11
N VAL A 116 -14.78 -14.24 2.89
CA VAL A 116 -15.74 -14.32 1.80
C VAL A 116 -16.31 -15.74 1.83
N VAL A 117 -17.60 -15.91 1.54
CA VAL A 117 -18.33 -17.20 1.61
C VAL A 117 -17.53 -18.41 1.08
N THR A 118 -16.67 -18.20 0.08
CA THR A 118 -15.88 -19.25 -0.59
C THR A 118 -14.37 -19.23 -0.26
N PHE A 119 -13.81 -18.19 0.32
CA PHE A 119 -12.37 -18.09 0.62
C PHE A 119 -12.02 -17.01 1.65
N TYR A 120 -10.80 -17.08 2.19
CA TYR A 120 -10.27 -16.13 3.16
C TYR A 120 -9.19 -15.26 2.49
N GLN A 121 -9.22 -13.96 2.72
CA GLN A 121 -8.22 -13.03 2.19
C GLN A 121 -7.86 -11.94 3.19
N CYS A 122 -6.58 -11.55 3.21
CA CYS A 122 -6.13 -10.42 4.00
C CYS A 122 -6.43 -9.10 3.31
N MET A 123 -7.24 -8.27 3.97
CA MET A 123 -7.65 -6.95 3.49
C MET A 123 -7.11 -5.84 4.39
N ALA A 124 -6.90 -4.66 3.82
CA ALA A 124 -6.49 -3.49 4.58
C ALA A 124 -7.63 -3.00 5.48
N LYS A 125 -7.29 -2.63 6.72
CA LYS A 125 -8.22 -1.97 7.64
C LYS A 125 -8.48 -0.53 7.20
N LEU A 126 -9.66 -0.05 7.53
CA LEU A 126 -10.13 1.29 7.28
C LEU A 126 -9.64 2.27 8.36
N ARG A 127 -9.29 3.48 7.93
CA ARG A 127 -8.96 4.59 8.83
C ARG A 127 -10.21 5.09 9.57
N GLU A 128 -9.98 5.86 10.63
CA GLU A 128 -11.05 6.57 11.35
C GLU A 128 -11.90 7.43 10.39
N GLY A 129 -13.21 7.40 10.58
CA GLY A 129 -14.18 8.13 9.77
C GLY A 129 -14.46 7.55 8.37
N ALA A 130 -13.82 6.45 7.96
CA ALA A 130 -14.14 5.78 6.70
C ALA A 130 -15.50 5.07 6.75
N ASN A 131 -16.13 4.90 5.57
CA ASN A 131 -17.38 4.14 5.45
C ASN A 131 -17.10 2.63 5.63
N CYS A 132 -17.77 2.01 6.60
CA CYS A 132 -17.65 0.58 6.93
C CYS A 132 -18.99 -0.16 6.84
N GLU A 133 -20.01 0.40 6.16
CA GLU A 133 -21.29 -0.26 5.91
C GLU A 133 -21.11 -1.66 5.30
N GLY A 134 -21.80 -2.65 5.86
CA GLY A 134 -21.69 -4.06 5.49
C GLY A 134 -20.59 -4.84 6.21
N PHE A 135 -19.82 -4.19 7.09
CA PHE A 135 -18.71 -4.79 7.85
C PHE A 135 -18.85 -4.58 9.36
N GLU A 136 -20.08 -4.36 9.85
CA GLU A 136 -20.39 -3.92 11.22
C GLU A 136 -19.85 -4.86 12.31
N GLN A 137 -19.75 -6.16 12.02
CA GLN A 137 -19.30 -7.19 12.97
C GLN A 137 -17.87 -7.68 12.71
N THR A 138 -17.08 -6.92 11.95
CA THR A 138 -15.73 -7.32 11.57
C THR A 138 -14.68 -6.35 12.13
N PRO A 139 -13.43 -6.78 12.33
CA PRO A 139 -12.34 -5.91 12.76
C PRO A 139 -11.80 -5.02 11.62
N ILE A 140 -12.68 -4.57 10.72
CA ILE A 140 -12.34 -3.76 9.54
C ILE A 140 -11.74 -2.41 9.92
N CYS A 141 -12.13 -1.83 11.05
CA CYS A 141 -11.65 -0.52 11.48
C CYS A 141 -10.30 -0.64 12.20
N TYR A 142 -9.35 0.22 11.83
CA TYR A 142 -8.07 0.30 12.54
C TYR A 142 -8.29 0.88 13.94
N GLU A 143 -7.88 0.15 14.99
CA GLU A 143 -8.01 0.55 16.41
C GLU A 143 -9.43 1.04 16.78
N GLY A 144 -10.45 0.42 16.20
CA GLY A 144 -11.82 0.92 16.31
C GLY A 144 -12.88 -0.10 15.92
N THR A 145 -14.13 0.35 15.96
CA THR A 145 -15.30 -0.46 15.57
C THR A 145 -16.15 0.28 14.56
N CYS A 146 -16.83 -0.47 13.71
CA CYS A 146 -17.78 0.11 12.78
C CYS A 146 -19.08 0.45 13.52
N GLN A 147 -19.38 1.74 13.65
CA GLN A 147 -20.59 2.23 14.30
C GLN A 147 -21.25 3.26 13.40
N ARG A 148 -22.56 3.11 13.16
CA ARG A 148 -23.34 4.02 12.29
C ARG A 148 -22.71 4.17 10.89
N GLY A 149 -22.22 3.07 10.32
CA GLY A 149 -21.56 3.04 9.01
C GLY A 149 -20.19 3.71 8.98
N ARG A 150 -19.60 4.08 10.12
CA ARG A 150 -18.29 4.76 10.19
C ARG A 150 -17.34 4.09 11.17
N CYS A 151 -16.05 4.08 10.84
CA CYS A 151 -15.02 3.62 11.76
C CYS A 151 -14.77 4.65 12.87
N LEU A 152 -15.02 4.25 14.13
CA LEU A 152 -14.74 5.07 15.32
C LEU A 152 -13.64 4.43 16.15
N ARG A 153 -12.67 5.23 16.61
CA ARG A 153 -11.56 4.77 17.48
C ARG A 153 -12.11 4.30 18.83
N SER A 154 -11.71 3.11 19.29
CA SER A 154 -12.27 2.49 20.50
C SER A 154 -11.59 2.98 21.78
N VAL A 155 -11.46 4.29 21.94
CA VAL A 155 -10.65 4.87 23.02
C VAL A 155 -11.51 5.84 23.79
N VAL A 156 -12.06 5.30 24.88
CA VAL A 156 -12.27 6.07 26.09
C VAL A 156 -10.88 6.24 26.71
N GLU A 157 -10.07 7.15 26.16
CA GLU A 157 -9.24 7.90 27.09
C GLU A 157 -10.18 8.96 27.63
N ASN A 158 -10.55 8.82 28.91
CA ASN A 158 -10.74 10.03 29.70
C ASN A 158 -9.45 10.82 29.44
N GLY A 159 -9.54 11.89 28.64
CA GLY A 159 -8.44 12.82 28.51
C GLY A 159 -7.98 13.19 29.92
N PRO A 160 -6.69 13.50 30.14
CA PRO A 160 -6.21 13.88 31.46
C PRO A 160 -7.17 14.93 32.01
N ASP A 161 -7.75 14.61 33.16
CA ASP A 161 -8.75 15.46 33.80
C ASP A 161 -8.12 16.84 33.99
N SER A 162 -8.88 17.90 33.75
CA SER A 162 -8.38 19.29 33.80
C SER A 162 -7.81 19.71 35.16
N ALA A 163 -7.89 18.83 36.17
CA ALA A 163 -7.29 18.96 37.49
C ALA A 163 -5.79 18.64 37.54
N ASP A 164 -5.19 18.02 36.51
CA ASP A 164 -3.75 17.67 36.49
C ASP A 164 -2.85 18.78 35.92
N PHE A 165 -3.44 19.97 35.63
CA PHE A 165 -2.75 21.16 35.13
C PHE A 165 -2.74 22.34 36.12
N MET A 166 -3.00 22.10 37.41
CA MET A 166 -2.87 23.10 38.48
C MET A 166 -1.79 22.74 39.48
#